data_AF-A0A938A9E0-F1
#
_entry.id   AF-A0A938A9E0-F1
#
_cell.length_a   1.000
_cell.length_b   1.000
_cell.length_c   1.000
_cell.angle_alpha   90.00
_cell.angle_beta   90.00
_cell.angle_gamma   90.00
#
_symmetry.space_group_name_H-M   'P 1'
#
loop_
_entity.id
_entity.type
_entity.pdbx_description
1 polymer ?
#
loop_
_entity_poly.entity_id
_entity_poly.type
_entity_poly.pdbx_seq_one_letter_code
_entity_poly.pdbx_strand_id
1 'polypeptide(L)'
;MIRRSTTALAAALLGAMALIADASAQSTVVCSVGQKTCGSRCYSPLKGESCNEGNIVCQVGQKVCGKRCYSPLKGETCNIR
;
A
#
# COMPACT_ATOMS: atom_id res chain seq x y z
N MET A 1 17.98 26.10 40.84
CA MET A 1 18.95 25.00 41.03
C MET A 1 18.43 24.10 42.15
N ILE A 2 18.33 22.79 41.89
CA ILE A 2 18.63 21.65 42.78
C ILE A 2 17.88 20.43 42.22
N ARG A 3 18.66 19.56 41.56
CA ARG A 3 18.33 18.18 41.18
C ARG A 3 18.10 17.36 42.44
N ARG A 4 17.18 16.39 42.41
CA ARG A 4 17.37 15.05 43.00
C ARG A 4 16.57 13.99 42.23
N SER A 5 17.30 13.28 41.35
CA SER A 5 16.96 11.95 40.84
C SER A 5 17.39 10.90 41.89
N THR A 6 16.61 9.82 42.00
CA THR A 6 16.78 8.52 42.73
C THR A 6 15.45 8.26 43.43
N THR A 7 14.68 7.18 43.29
CA THR A 7 14.93 5.73 43.10
C THR A 7 13.55 5.11 42.89
N ALA A 8 13.29 4.42 41.77
CA ALA A 8 13.09 2.96 41.73
C ALA A 8 12.27 2.35 42.90
N LEU A 9 11.19 1.64 42.52
CA LEU A 9 10.45 0.60 43.26
C LEU A 9 9.44 1.08 44.32
N ALA A 10 8.15 1.10 43.95
CA ALA A 10 7.18 0.06 44.35
C ALA A 10 5.72 0.53 44.16
N ALA A 11 5.02 -0.24 43.33
CA ALA A 11 3.61 -0.64 43.48
C ALA A 11 2.48 0.39 43.38
N ALA A 12 1.58 0.05 42.44
CA ALA A 12 0.13 0.18 42.56
C ALA A 12 -0.50 1.56 42.36
N LEU A 13 -0.56 1.99 41.10
CA LEU A 13 -1.70 2.75 40.59
C LEU A 13 -2.17 2.11 39.27
N LEU A 14 -2.93 1.03 39.42
CA LEU A 14 -3.77 0.45 38.38
C LEU A 14 -4.82 1.48 37.96
N GLY A 15 -4.94 1.72 36.66
CA GLY A 15 -6.19 2.21 36.08
C GLY A 15 -6.10 3.54 35.33
N ALA A 16 -5.43 3.51 34.17
CA ALA A 16 -5.96 4.05 32.90
C ALA A 16 -4.85 3.99 31.84
N MET A 17 -4.37 2.80 31.51
CA MET A 17 -3.75 2.60 30.20
C MET A 17 -4.89 2.58 29.18
N ALA A 18 -5.34 3.77 28.75
CA ALA A 18 -6.11 3.91 27.53
C ALA A 18 -5.20 3.46 26.39
N LEU A 19 -5.29 2.16 26.09
CA LEU A 19 -4.65 1.50 24.97
C LEU A 19 -5.07 2.26 23.72
N ILE A 20 -4.11 2.96 23.13
CA ILE A 20 -4.14 3.40 21.74
C ILE A 20 -4.50 2.17 20.90
N ALA A 21 -5.78 2.07 20.54
CA ALA A 21 -6.23 1.16 19.52
C ALA A 21 -5.82 1.80 18.19
N ASP A 22 -4.58 1.53 17.76
CA ASP A 22 -4.23 1.62 16.36
C ASP A 22 -5.13 0.62 15.61
N ALA A 23 -6.33 1.08 15.24
CA ALA A 23 -7.19 0.40 14.30
C ALA A 23 -6.48 0.47 12.94
N SER A 24 -5.46 -0.37 12.75
CA SER A 24 -4.87 -0.60 11.45
C SER A 24 -5.96 -1.21 10.59
N ALA A 25 -6.72 -0.36 9.90
CA ALA A 25 -7.67 -0.78 8.89
C ALA A 25 -6.87 -1.50 7.81
N GLN A 26 -6.73 -2.82 7.94
CA GLN A 26 -6.21 -3.67 6.89
C GLN A 26 -7.26 -3.65 5.79
N SER A 27 -7.11 -2.73 4.82
CA SER A 27 -7.94 -2.72 3.62
C SER A 27 -7.65 -3.97 2.81
N THR A 28 -8.39 -5.04 3.09
CA THR A 28 -8.41 -6.24 2.25
C THR A 28 -9.07 -5.87 0.92
N VAL A 29 -8.30 -5.91 -0.16
CA VAL A 29 -8.82 -5.68 -1.51
C VAL A 29 -9.62 -6.90 -1.94
N VAL A 30 -10.93 -6.74 -2.08
CA VAL A 30 -11.81 -7.78 -2.61
C VAL A 30 -12.08 -7.49 -4.09
N CYS A 31 -11.73 -8.43 -4.96
CA CYS A 31 -11.95 -8.32 -6.39
C CYS A 31 -13.16 -9.14 -6.83
N SER A 32 -13.86 -8.67 -7.86
CA SER A 32 -14.94 -9.42 -8.48
C SER A 32 -14.46 -10.74 -9.09
N VAL A 33 -15.38 -11.67 -9.32
CA VAL A 33 -15.08 -12.94 -9.99
C VAL A 33 -14.39 -12.68 -11.33
N GLY A 34 -13.26 -13.36 -11.57
CA GLY A 34 -12.45 -13.21 -12.78
C GLY A 34 -11.45 -12.04 -12.77
N GLN A 35 -11.45 -11.22 -11.71
CA GLN A 35 -10.40 -10.24 -11.45
C GLN A 35 -9.32 -10.81 -10.53
N LYS A 36 -8.12 -10.24 -10.63
CA LYS A 36 -6.97 -10.52 -9.78
C LYS A 36 -6.55 -9.26 -9.03
N THR A 37 -5.92 -9.45 -7.87
CA THR A 37 -5.36 -8.35 -7.07
C THR A 37 -4.02 -7.89 -7.63
N CYS A 38 -3.79 -6.58 -7.60
CA CYS A 38 -2.55 -5.92 -7.95
C CYS A 38 -2.30 -4.80 -6.93
N GLY A 39 -1.64 -5.13 -5.82
CA GLY A 39 -1.51 -4.24 -4.66
C GLY A 39 -2.87 -3.85 -4.08
N SER A 40 -3.19 -2.56 -4.13
CA SER A 40 -4.42 -1.99 -3.55
C SER A 40 -5.62 -1.96 -4.53
N ARG A 41 -5.52 -2.58 -5.70
CA ARG A 41 -6.54 -2.55 -6.75
C ARG A 41 -6.74 -3.90 -7.43
N CYS A 42 -7.82 -4.01 -8.19
CA CYS A 42 -8.15 -5.18 -8.97
C CYS A 42 -7.91 -4.94 -10.46
N TYR A 43 -7.53 -5.98 -11.19
CA TYR A 43 -7.39 -5.96 -12.65
C TYR A 43 -7.99 -7.23 -13.28
N SER A 44 -8.44 -7.13 -14.52
CA SER A 44 -9.02 -8.22 -15.29
C SER A 44 -8.02 -8.75 -16.34
N PRO A 45 -7.32 -9.87 -16.07
CA PRO A 45 -6.48 -10.50 -17.10
C PRO A 45 -7.30 -10.92 -18.33
N LEU A 46 -8.59 -11.24 -18.15
CA LEU A 46 -9.52 -11.56 -19.24
C LEU A 46 -9.78 -10.39 -20.20
N LYS A 47 -9.58 -9.15 -19.74
CA LYS A 47 -9.71 -7.94 -20.58
C LYS A 47 -8.36 -7.54 -21.21
N GLY A 48 -7.31 -8.35 -21.05
CA GLY A 48 -5.96 -8.03 -21.49
C GLY A 48 -5.21 -7.07 -20.57
N GLU A 49 -5.73 -6.78 -19.38
CA GLU A 49 -5.01 -5.99 -18.38
C GLU A 49 -3.89 -6.82 -17.74
N SER A 50 -2.78 -6.17 -17.43
CA SER A 50 -1.62 -6.81 -16.81
C SER A 50 -1.20 -6.05 -15.57
N CYS A 51 -0.93 -6.78 -14.48
CA CYS A 51 -0.30 -6.23 -13.29
C CYS A 51 1.22 -6.38 -13.43
N ASN A 52 1.93 -5.25 -13.41
CA ASN A 52 3.38 -5.18 -13.48
C ASN A 52 3.98 -4.86 -12.11
N GLU A 53 5.31 -4.93 -12.05
CA GLU A 53 6.10 -4.62 -10.86
C GLU A 53 5.74 -3.24 -10.30
N GLY A 54 5.63 -3.14 -8.97
CA GLY A 54 5.18 -1.91 -8.30
C GLY A 54 3.65 -1.73 -8.24
N ASN A 55 2.87 -2.80 -8.46
CA ASN A 55 1.40 -2.79 -8.41
C ASN A 55 0.76 -1.88 -9.48
N ILE A 56 1.37 -1.85 -10.66
CA ILE A 56 0.95 -1.00 -11.78
C ILE A 56 0.12 -1.84 -12.75
N VAL A 57 -1.15 -1.49 -12.89
CA VAL A 57 -2.04 -2.14 -13.86
C VAL A 57 -1.97 -1.39 -15.19
N CYS A 58 -1.51 -2.07 -16.23
CA CYS A 58 -1.51 -1.56 -17.60
C CYS A 58 -2.65 -2.16 -18.42
N GLN A 59 -3.27 -1.34 -19.26
CA GLN A 59 -4.31 -1.79 -20.19
C GLN A 59 -3.72 -2.65 -21.31
N VAL A 60 -4.60 -3.31 -22.07
CA VAL A 60 -4.20 -4.09 -23.24
C VAL A 60 -3.33 -3.26 -24.20
N GLY A 61 -2.19 -3.83 -24.59
CA GLY A 61 -1.23 -3.20 -25.50
C GLY A 61 -0.38 -2.08 -24.88
N GLN A 62 -0.56 -1.75 -23.60
CA GLN A 62 0.30 -0.81 -22.87
C GLN A 62 1.52 -1.54 -22.26
N LYS A 63 2.62 -0.82 -22.14
CA LYS A 63 3.86 -1.28 -21.52
C LYS A 63 4.17 -0.46 -20.27
N VAL A 64 4.85 -1.06 -19.30
CA VAL A 64 5.29 -0.36 -18.10
C VAL A 64 6.46 0.58 -18.44
N CYS A 65 6.47 1.75 -17.82
CA CYS A 65 7.52 2.77 -17.91
C CYS A 65 7.67 3.44 -16.54
N GLY A 66 8.65 2.99 -15.76
CA GLY A 66 8.80 3.42 -14.37
C GLY A 66 7.53 3.13 -13.56
N LYS A 67 6.86 4.18 -13.08
CA LYS A 67 5.63 4.08 -12.27
C LYS A 67 4.33 4.22 -13.06
N ARG A 68 4.38 4.21 -14.39
CA ARG A 68 3.23 4.44 -15.27
C ARG A 68 3.20 3.43 -16.41
N CYS A 69 2.08 3.41 -17.12
CA CYS A 69 1.94 2.68 -18.37
C CYS A 69 1.99 3.67 -19.53
N TYR A 70 2.57 3.26 -20.65
CA TYR A 70 2.55 4.00 -21.90
C TYR A 70 2.09 3.10 -23.04
N SER A 71 1.57 3.70 -24.10
CA SER A 71 0.96 3.04 -25.23
C SER A 71 1.83 3.25 -26.48
N PRO A 72 2.75 2.32 -26.80
CA PRO A 72 3.58 2.44 -28.01
C PRO A 72 2.74 2.52 -29.29
N LEU A 73 1.57 1.88 -29.29
CA LEU A 73 0.60 1.91 -30.40
C LEU A 73 0.00 3.30 -30.65
N LYS A 74 0.06 4.21 -29.67
CA LYS A 74 -0.42 5.60 -29.78
C LYS A 74 0.70 6.60 -30.03
N GLY A 75 1.93 6.13 -30.29
CA GLY A 75 3.11 6.98 -30.44
C GLY A 75 3.64 7.55 -29.11
N GLU A 76 3.16 7.07 -27.95
CA GLU A 76 3.71 7.47 -26.66
C GLU A 76 5.11 6.87 -26.50
N THR A 77 6.05 7.65 -25.98
CA THR A 77 7.42 7.20 -25.70
C THR A 77 7.67 7.14 -24.21
N CYS A 78 8.31 6.07 -23.75
CA CYS A 78 8.76 5.97 -22.37
C CYS A 78 9.99 6.84 -22.16
N ASN A 79 9.90 7.85 -21.29
CA ASN A 79 11.03 8.66 -20.85
C ASN A 79 11.13 8.58 -19.33
N ILE A 80 12.04 7.72 -18.84
CA ILE A 80 12.45 7.72 -17.44
C ILE A 80 13.65 8.67 -17.31
N ARG A 81 13.45 9.80 -16.63
CA ARG A 81 14.55 10.69 -16.25
C ARG A 81 15.12 10.28 -14.91
#